data_AF-A0A495EV30-F1
#
_entry.id   AF-A0A495EV30-F1
#
_cell.length_a   1.000
_cell.length_b   1.000
_cell.length_c   1.000
_cell.angle_alpha   90.00
_cell.angle_beta   90.00
_cell.angle_gamma   90.00
#
_symmetry.space_group_name_H-M   'P 1'
#
loop_
_entity.id
_entity.type
_entity.pdbx_description
1 polymer ?
#
loop_
_entity_poly.entity_id
_entity_poly.type
_entity_poly.pdbx_seq_one_letter_code
_entity_poly.pdbx_strand_id
1 'polypeptide(L)'
;MQSGAAGSVATRGVTAADALACASRSYEVQQLAARVARCADETDAVLAALARVELQNWQSPAGRAYRGTLSLQAAALRRSRDALLEAVTAVRRHAQTVTLSAGRAGP
;
A
#
# COMPACT_ATOMS: atom_id res chain seq x y z
N MET A 1 10.49 14.61 57.83
CA MET A 1 11.04 15.52 56.80
C MET A 1 11.39 14.62 55.60
N GLN A 2 10.43 14.32 54.71
CA GLN A 2 10.24 14.94 53.37
C GLN A 2 11.55 15.02 52.57
N SER A 3 11.70 14.59 51.33
CA SER A 3 10.78 14.08 50.29
C SER A 3 11.73 13.44 49.23
N GLY A 4 11.51 12.24 48.72
CA GLY A 4 10.60 12.05 47.58
C GLY A 4 11.14 12.68 46.29
N ALA A 5 12.23 12.17 45.72
CA ALA A 5 12.71 12.55 44.38
C ALA A 5 11.82 11.89 43.31
N ALA A 6 10.57 12.32 43.27
CA ALA A 6 9.65 12.05 42.18
C ALA A 6 9.62 13.27 41.26
N GLY A 7 9.71 13.01 39.96
CA GLY A 7 9.15 13.91 38.95
C GLY A 7 10.12 14.92 38.35
N SER A 8 10.77 14.54 37.26
CA SER A 8 10.80 15.40 36.06
C SER A 8 11.07 14.54 34.82
N VAL A 9 10.15 13.61 34.54
CA VAL A 9 9.93 13.20 33.15
C VAL A 9 9.27 14.41 32.51
N ALA A 10 10.09 15.30 31.97
CA ALA A 10 9.62 16.42 31.19
C ALA A 10 8.93 15.87 29.94
N THR A 11 7.61 15.74 29.99
CA THR A 11 6.73 15.59 28.83
C THR A 11 6.86 16.88 28.01
N ARG A 12 7.88 16.94 27.15
CA ARG A 12 8.04 18.03 26.18
C ARG A 12 7.02 17.78 25.08
N GLY A 13 5.90 18.51 25.13
CA GLY A 13 4.80 18.40 24.17
C GLY A 13 5.25 18.58 22.72
N VAL A 14 4.54 17.92 21.80
CA VAL A 14 4.75 18.00 20.35
C VAL A 14 4.76 19.46 19.90
N THR A 15 5.84 19.88 19.26
CA THR A 15 5.95 21.25 18.75
C THR A 15 5.20 21.40 17.42
N ALA A 16 4.88 22.63 17.01
CA ALA A 16 4.32 22.89 15.69
C ALA A 16 5.23 22.37 14.55
N ALA A 17 6.55 22.37 14.75
CA ALA A 17 7.51 21.80 13.81
C ALA A 17 7.40 20.26 13.72
N ASP A 18 7.16 19.59 14.85
CA ASP A 18 6.93 18.12 14.88
C ASP A 18 5.62 17.75 14.17
N ALA A 19 4.57 18.56 14.35
CA ALA A 19 3.30 18.38 13.67
C ALA A 19 3.43 18.58 12.14
N LEU A 20 4.17 19.61 11.70
CA LEU A 20 4.47 19.85 10.28
C LEU A 20 5.31 18.72 9.67
N ALA A 21 6.33 18.23 10.36
CA ALA A 21 7.15 17.11 9.91
C ALA A 21 6.35 15.79 9.87
N CYS A 22 5.38 15.61 10.76
CA CYS A 22 4.46 14.48 10.72
C CYS A 22 3.51 14.56 9.51
N ALA A 23 2.98 15.75 9.23
CA ALA A 23 2.11 16.00 8.08
C ALA A 23 2.85 15.78 6.75
N SER A 24 4.10 16.24 6.63
CA SER A 24 4.91 16.04 5.42
C SER A 24 5.19 14.55 5.15
N ARG A 25 5.63 13.79 6.17
CA ARG A 25 5.81 12.34 6.06
C ARG A 25 4.52 11.62 5.70
N SER A 26 3.40 12.00 6.31
CA SER A 26 2.10 11.40 6.02
C SER A 26 1.68 11.65 4.57
N TYR A 27 2.00 12.83 4.02
CA TYR A 27 1.75 13.16 2.63
C TYR A 27 2.63 12.34 1.66
N GLU A 28 3.92 12.17 1.95
CA GLU A 28 4.82 11.31 1.15
C GLU A 28 4.34 9.84 1.12
N VAL A 29 3.89 9.33 2.27
CA VAL A 29 3.33 7.97 2.38
C VAL A 29 2.03 7.83 1.58
N GLN A 30 1.19 8.87 1.54
CA GLN A 30 0.00 8.90 0.68
C GLN A 30 0.34 8.93 -0.82
N GLN A 31 1.37 9.67 -1.22
CA GLN A 31 1.86 9.66 -2.61
C GLN A 31 2.39 8.28 -3.02
N LEU A 32 3.11 7.60 -2.12
CA LEU A 32 3.52 6.22 -2.36
C LEU A 32 2.30 5.31 -2.56
N ALA A 33 1.28 5.40 -1.70
CA ALA A 33 0.05 4.64 -1.86
C ALA A 33 -0.65 4.91 -3.20
N ALA A 34 -0.66 6.17 -3.67
CA ALA A 34 -1.21 6.51 -4.98
C ALA A 34 -0.44 5.87 -6.14
N ARG A 35 0.90 5.86 -6.06
CA ARG A 35 1.75 5.18 -7.07
C ARG A 35 1.54 3.67 -7.10
N VAL A 36 1.41 3.03 -5.93
CA VAL A 36 1.14 1.59 -5.84
C VAL A 36 -0.25 1.27 -6.38
N ALA A 37 -1.26 2.10 -6.10
CA ALA A 37 -2.60 1.95 -6.66
C ALA A 37 -2.59 2.02 -8.19
N ARG A 38 -1.87 3.01 -8.77
CA ARG A 38 -1.71 3.12 -10.22
C ARG A 38 -1.06 1.87 -10.83
N CYS A 39 -0.09 1.26 -10.16
CA CYS A 39 0.53 0.01 -10.61
C CYS A 39 -0.48 -1.17 -10.61
N ALA A 40 -1.40 -1.21 -9.64
CA ALA A 40 -2.48 -2.18 -9.63
C ALA A 40 -3.45 -1.96 -10.82
N ASP A 41 -3.80 -0.70 -11.11
CA ASP A 41 -4.65 -0.33 -12.25
C ASP A 41 -4.01 -0.72 -13.60
N GLU A 42 -2.70 -0.50 -13.74
CA GLU A 42 -1.92 -0.92 -14.91
C GLU A 42 -1.91 -2.45 -15.05
N THR A 43 -1.85 -3.18 -13.95
CA THR A 43 -1.94 -4.66 -13.95
C THR A 43 -3.33 -5.14 -14.40
N ASP A 44 -4.40 -4.46 -13.98
CA ASP A 44 -5.76 -4.75 -14.45
C ASP A 44 -5.91 -4.50 -15.96
N ALA A 45 -5.29 -3.44 -16.49
CA ALA A 45 -5.27 -3.18 -17.93
C ALA A 45 -4.56 -4.30 -18.72
N VAL A 46 -3.45 -4.83 -18.20
CA VAL A 46 -2.74 -5.97 -18.79
C VAL A 46 -3.59 -7.23 -18.75
N LEU A 47 -4.25 -7.53 -17.63
CA LEU A 47 -5.17 -8.67 -17.52
C LEU A 47 -6.31 -8.59 -18.53
N ALA A 48 -6.92 -7.41 -18.68
CA ALA A 48 -7.96 -7.17 -19.67
C ALA A 48 -7.45 -7.34 -21.11
N ALA A 49 -6.20 -6.94 -21.39
CA ALA A 49 -5.57 -7.15 -22.69
C ALA A 49 -5.30 -8.64 -22.97
N LEU A 50 -4.80 -9.40 -21.99
CA LEU A 50 -4.57 -10.83 -22.12
C LEU A 50 -5.86 -11.60 -22.43
N ALA A 51 -6.97 -11.24 -21.78
CA ALA A 51 -8.28 -11.84 -22.03
C ALA A 51 -8.76 -11.62 -23.49
N ARG A 52 -8.39 -10.50 -24.11
CA ARG A 52 -8.74 -10.21 -25.52
C ARG A 52 -7.91 -11.01 -26.52
N VAL A 53 -6.70 -11.44 -26.14
CA VAL A 53 -5.77 -12.16 -27.02
C VAL A 53 -6.02 -13.68 -27.00
N GLU A 54 -7.00 -14.16 -26.23
CA GLU A 54 -7.27 -15.59 -26.14
C GLU A 54 -7.63 -16.23 -27.49
N LEU A 55 -6.74 -17.14 -27.93
CA LEU A 55 -6.93 -18.01 -29.10
C LEU A 55 -7.87 -19.16 -28.76
N GLN A 56 -9.11 -18.85 -28.38
CA GLN A 56 -10.11 -19.81 -27.89
C GLN A 56 -10.36 -20.96 -28.87
N ASN A 57 -10.32 -20.68 -30.18
CA ASN A 57 -10.64 -21.65 -31.22
C ASN A 57 -9.44 -22.47 -31.73
N TRP A 58 -8.23 -22.21 -31.24
CA TRP A 58 -7.05 -22.95 -31.71
C TRP A 58 -6.90 -24.30 -30.98
N GLN A 59 -7.37 -25.38 -31.60
CA GLN A 59 -7.50 -26.70 -30.96
C GLN A 59 -6.24 -27.57 -31.01
N SER A 60 -5.14 -27.10 -31.60
CA SER A 60 -3.88 -27.85 -31.70
C SER A 60 -3.22 -28.07 -30.32
N PRO A 61 -2.29 -29.05 -30.18
CA PRO A 61 -1.46 -29.18 -28.98
C PRO A 61 -0.71 -27.88 -28.62
N ALA A 62 -0.22 -27.16 -29.63
CA ALA A 62 0.42 -25.85 -29.46
C ALA A 62 -0.57 -24.80 -28.89
N GLY A 63 -1.80 -24.77 -29.39
CA GLY A 63 -2.87 -23.89 -28.90
C GLY A 63 -3.26 -24.19 -27.45
N ARG A 64 -3.32 -25.47 -27.06
CA ARG A 64 -3.56 -25.87 -25.66
C ARG A 64 -2.41 -25.43 -24.74
N ALA A 65 -1.16 -25.66 -25.15
CA ALA A 65 0.02 -25.23 -24.39
C ALA A 65 0.04 -23.71 -24.19
N TYR A 66 -0.23 -22.95 -25.26
CA TYR A 66 -0.34 -21.50 -25.20
C TYR A 66 -1.38 -21.00 -24.19
N ARG A 67 -2.62 -21.53 -24.25
CA ARG A 67 -3.68 -21.18 -23.28
C ARG A 67 -3.32 -21.56 -21.85
N GLY A 68 -2.64 -22.69 -21.66
CA GLY A 68 -2.09 -23.09 -20.35
C GLY A 68 -1.12 -22.06 -19.81
N THR A 69 -0.14 -21.64 -20.61
CA THR A 69 0.82 -20.60 -20.24
C THR A 69 0.13 -19.27 -19.93
N LEU A 70 -0.81 -18.82 -20.77
CA LEU A 70 -1.58 -17.61 -20.53
C LEU A 70 -2.35 -17.66 -19.20
N SER A 71 -2.98 -18.80 -18.90
CA SER A 71 -3.73 -19.00 -17.65
C SER A 71 -2.81 -18.88 -16.42
N LEU A 72 -1.60 -19.44 -16.48
CA LEU A 72 -0.60 -19.33 -15.42
C LEU A 72 -0.13 -17.88 -15.22
N GLN A 73 0.16 -17.17 -16.31
CA GLN A 73 0.58 -15.77 -16.26
C GLN A 73 -0.54 -14.87 -15.71
N ALA A 74 -1.78 -15.06 -16.18
CA ALA A 74 -2.93 -14.33 -15.66
C ALA A 74 -3.16 -14.61 -14.16
N ALA A 75 -2.97 -15.84 -13.69
CA ALA A 75 -3.05 -16.17 -12.27
C ALA A 75 -1.94 -15.50 -11.44
N ALA A 76 -0.72 -15.42 -11.97
CA ALA A 76 0.38 -14.70 -11.31
C ALA A 76 0.11 -13.20 -11.22
N LEU A 77 -0.37 -12.58 -12.31
CA LEU A 77 -0.72 -11.16 -12.35
C LEU A 77 -1.87 -10.79 -11.41
N ARG A 78 -2.89 -11.65 -11.29
CA ARG A 78 -3.97 -11.45 -10.31
C ARG A 78 -3.43 -11.44 -8.88
N ARG A 79 -2.57 -12.41 -8.52
CA ARG A 79 -1.94 -12.44 -7.19
C ARG A 79 -1.08 -11.21 -6.92
N SER A 80 -0.30 -10.74 -7.90
CA SER A 80 0.49 -9.52 -7.71
C SER A 80 -0.39 -8.28 -7.55
N ARG A 81 -1.48 -8.18 -8.31
CA ARG A 81 -2.46 -7.09 -8.21
C ARG A 81 -3.13 -7.07 -6.84
N ASP A 82 -3.54 -8.22 -6.31
CA ASP A 82 -4.14 -8.32 -4.98
C ASP A 82 -3.13 -7.91 -3.89
N ALA A 83 -1.87 -8.35 -3.99
CA ALA A 83 -0.82 -7.93 -3.06
C ALA A 83 -0.54 -6.42 -3.11
N LEU A 84 -0.62 -5.78 -4.29
CA LEU A 84 -0.51 -4.32 -4.42
C LEU A 84 -1.66 -3.60 -3.72
N LEU A 85 -2.90 -4.09 -3.83
CA LEU A 85 -4.06 -3.50 -3.16
C LEU A 85 -4.00 -3.65 -1.64
N GLU A 86 -3.52 -4.79 -1.16
CA GLU A 86 -3.24 -5.00 0.26
C GLU A 86 -2.17 -4.01 0.76
N ALA A 87 -1.08 -3.84 0.02
CA ALA A 87 -0.03 -2.88 0.34
C ALA A 87 -0.56 -1.44 0.39
N VAL A 88 -1.38 -1.01 -0.58
CA VAL A 88 -2.03 0.32 -0.55
C VAL A 88 -2.85 0.51 0.72
N THR A 89 -3.63 -0.51 1.10
CA THR A 89 -4.48 -0.46 2.29
C THR A 89 -3.64 -0.36 3.56
N ALA A 90 -2.58 -1.15 3.69
CA ALA A 90 -1.65 -1.11 4.82
C ALA A 90 -0.94 0.25 4.94
N VAL A 91 -0.42 0.78 3.82
CA VAL A 91 0.29 2.06 3.76
C VAL A 91 -0.64 3.22 4.15
N ARG A 92 -1.88 3.25 3.64
CA ARG A 92 -2.88 4.27 4.01
C ARG A 92 -3.25 4.21 5.49
N ARG A 93 -3.46 3.01 6.02
CA ARG A 93 -3.73 2.81 7.45
C ARG A 93 -2.55 3.27 8.32
N HIS A 94 -1.32 3.02 7.87
CA HIS A 94 -0.12 3.48 8.57
C HIS A 94 -0.04 5.01 8.60
N ALA A 95 -0.25 5.69 7.46
CA ALA A 95 -0.26 7.15 7.40
C ALA A 95 -1.31 7.78 8.34
N GLN A 96 -2.51 7.21 8.41
CA GLN A 96 -3.56 7.64 9.33
C GLN A 96 -3.13 7.42 10.80
N THR A 97 -2.55 6.26 11.12
CA THR A 97 -2.09 5.95 12.49
C THR A 97 -0.99 6.90 12.95
N VAL A 98 -0.04 7.24 12.07
CA VAL A 98 1.05 8.20 12.33
C VAL A 98 0.49 9.60 12.62
N THR A 99 -0.48 10.05 11.81
CA THR A 99 -1.15 11.35 11.99
C THR A 99 -1.93 11.42 13.31
N LEU A 100 -2.71 10.37 13.63
CA LEU A 100 -3.49 10.28 14.87
C LEU A 100 -2.62 10.19 16.13
N SER A 101 -1.48 9.51 16.04
CA SER A 101 -0.53 9.39 17.17
C SER A 101 0.14 10.72 17.49
N ALA A 102 0.40 11.56 16.49
CA ALA A 102 0.87 12.92 16.70
C ALA A 102 -0.20 13.83 17.34
N GLY A 103 -1.49 13.62 17.02
CA GLY A 103 -2.60 14.37 17.62
C GLY A 103 -2.97 13.94 19.04
N ARG A 104 -2.69 12.69 19.42
CA ARG A 104 -2.95 12.16 20.78
C ARG A 104 -1.87 12.53 21.80
N ALA A 105 -0.72 13.02 21.35
CA ALA A 105 0.41 13.44 22.17
C ALA A 105 0.34 14.94 22.58
N GLY A 106 -0.86 15.53 22.61
CA GLY A 106 -1.10 16.81 23.26
C GLY A 106 -2.49 16.85 23.89
N PRO A 107 -2.73 17.70 24.92
CA PRO A 107 -1.80 18.51 25.72
C PRO A 107 -1.06 17.73 26.83
#